data_AF-A0A956Z687-F1
#
_entry.id   AF-A0A956Z687-F1
#
_cell.length_a   1.000
_cell.length_b   1.000
_cell.length_c   1.000
_cell.angle_alpha   90.00
_cell.angle_beta   90.00
_cell.angle_gamma   90.00
#
_symmetry.space_group_name_H-M   'P 1'
#
loop_
_entity.id
_entity.type
_entity.pdbx_description
1 polymer ?
#
loop_
_entity_poly.entity_id
_entity_poly.type
_entity_poly.pdbx_seq_one_letter_code
_entity_poly.pdbx_strand_id
1 'polypeptide(L)'
;MAINASDRLFAQDSAAYDANRLKVLYKERRWTLAVHELDKFLAVSPTSSEALQARATCYIRLGKYEQALLDLNKAISANPSNLGLYSLRSSVAKKLGDDTLANADRLRAIGQKLNQAPFKPAGRLTGTKVNERGHCFATKYETRHFRFFSDSSSEQTSWTAESLEGFVCFVDQRVCRLRGAYPLTVFVLKDENAMNEFLRQSFGYQPKRSLHGLFFASANAFVTYTDSGFGTFTHELMHKVLSETVKELDYWAFEGIPTLFEKTYGYPTPSGWSFCFGYQNPWRLRELDKKWDSLSLTKIVQNSKTGDSSNESEERLIATFLNDNGNLDKYLELARLGKKNGFNTYLEGAFNCSLNGLEPKFRDYLAKIRSRWTELQEIPASKTCSSEGAFLKFKSENSRALTPILGR
;
A
#
# COMPACT_ATOMS: atom_id res chain seq x y z
N MET A 1 -37.74 33.47 25.76
CA MET A 1 -37.82 32.00 25.84
C MET A 1 -36.66 31.45 25.02
N ALA A 2 -35.67 30.87 25.69
CA ALA A 2 -34.51 30.28 25.05
C ALA A 2 -34.92 28.96 24.38
N ILE A 3 -34.73 28.87 23.06
CA ILE A 3 -34.96 27.64 22.30
C ILE A 3 -33.81 26.69 22.65
N ASN A 4 -34.16 25.51 23.15
CA ASN A 4 -33.23 24.57 23.77
C ASN A 4 -32.41 23.83 22.68
N ALA A 5 -31.13 23.56 22.95
CA ALA A 5 -30.23 22.90 21.99
C ALA A 5 -30.66 21.46 21.62
N SER A 6 -31.53 20.85 22.42
CA SER A 6 -32.19 19.58 22.13
C SER A 6 -33.14 19.64 20.93
N ASP A 7 -33.81 20.77 20.70
CA ASP A 7 -34.78 20.92 19.59
C ASP A 7 -34.06 21.06 18.22
N ARG A 8 -32.78 21.42 18.22
CA ARG A 8 -31.92 21.36 17.01
C ARG A 8 -31.40 19.96 16.70
N LEU A 9 -31.29 19.09 17.71
CA LEU A 9 -30.82 17.71 17.55
C LEU A 9 -31.94 16.76 17.07
N PHE A 10 -33.20 17.06 17.38
CA PHE A 10 -34.35 16.29 16.86
C PHE A 10 -34.89 16.80 15.51
N ALA A 11 -34.40 17.93 14.99
CA ALA A 11 -34.78 18.44 13.68
C ALA A 11 -33.98 17.82 12.52
N GLN A 12 -32.92 17.04 12.78
CA GLN A 12 -32.05 16.47 11.73
C GLN A 12 -32.54 15.15 11.11
N ASP A 13 -33.55 14.49 11.70
CA ASP A 13 -34.11 13.23 11.17
C ASP A 13 -35.45 13.37 10.43
N SER A 14 -35.96 14.60 10.24
CA SER A 14 -37.29 14.83 9.64
C SER A 14 -37.26 15.30 8.18
N ALA A 15 -36.11 15.34 7.51
CA ALA A 15 -36.10 15.54 6.06
C ALA A 15 -36.20 14.17 5.37
N ALA A 16 -37.34 13.47 5.42
CA ALA A 16 -37.52 12.41 4.44
C ALA A 16 -37.56 13.09 3.05
N TYR A 17 -36.68 12.72 2.11
CA TYR A 17 -36.95 13.08 0.72
C TYR A 17 -38.33 12.51 0.35
N ASP A 18 -39.10 13.23 -0.45
CA ASP A 18 -40.45 12.79 -0.83
C ASP A 18 -40.35 11.49 -1.66
N ALA A 19 -40.43 10.36 -0.97
CA ALA A 19 -40.28 9.03 -1.54
C ALA A 19 -41.39 8.73 -2.55
N ASN A 20 -42.57 9.35 -2.38
CA ASN A 20 -43.66 9.25 -3.34
C ASN A 20 -43.32 9.99 -4.63
N ARG A 21 -42.79 11.21 -4.52
CA ARG A 21 -42.28 11.96 -5.69
C ARG A 21 -41.12 11.25 -6.38
N LEU A 22 -40.16 10.69 -5.64
CA LEU A 22 -39.06 9.92 -6.24
C LEU A 22 -39.58 8.68 -6.98
N LYS A 23 -40.59 8.00 -6.42
CA LYS A 23 -41.27 6.86 -7.06
C LYS A 23 -41.99 7.26 -8.34
N VAL A 24 -42.66 8.42 -8.37
CA VAL A 24 -43.28 8.98 -9.58
C VAL A 24 -42.19 9.29 -10.63
N LEU A 25 -41.12 9.98 -10.23
CA LEU A 25 -40.00 10.30 -11.12
C LEU A 25 -39.34 9.04 -11.70
N TYR A 26 -39.23 7.96 -10.93
CA TYR A 26 -38.73 6.66 -11.41
C TYR A 26 -39.67 6.00 -12.41
N LYS A 27 -40.98 6.05 -12.18
CA LYS A 27 -41.99 5.55 -13.14
C LYS A 27 -41.95 6.32 -14.45
N GLU A 28 -41.80 7.64 -14.37
CA GLU A 28 -41.66 8.53 -15.54
C GLU A 28 -40.26 8.51 -16.17
N ARG A 29 -39.31 7.75 -15.59
CA ARG A 29 -37.90 7.69 -16.02
C ARG A 29 -37.19 9.06 -16.05
N ARG A 30 -37.62 9.98 -15.19
CA ARG A 30 -37.07 11.34 -15.07
C ARG A 30 -35.85 11.35 -14.14
N TRP A 31 -34.82 10.61 -14.52
CA TRP A 31 -33.63 10.36 -13.69
C TRP A 31 -32.88 11.63 -13.30
N THR A 32 -32.76 12.60 -14.22
CA THR A 32 -32.06 13.88 -13.94
C THR A 32 -32.77 14.69 -12.85
N LEU A 33 -34.11 14.69 -12.85
CA LEU A 33 -34.88 15.38 -11.83
C LEU A 33 -34.84 14.62 -10.50
N ALA A 34 -34.82 13.29 -10.54
CA ALA A 34 -34.62 12.48 -9.34
C ALA A 34 -33.25 12.75 -8.70
N VAL A 35 -32.18 12.87 -9.50
CA VAL A 35 -30.85 13.28 -9.00
C VAL A 35 -30.92 14.64 -8.32
N HIS A 36 -31.58 15.63 -8.93
CA HIS A 36 -31.69 16.97 -8.35
C HIS A 36 -32.45 16.99 -7.02
N GLU A 37 -33.53 16.22 -6.87
CA GLU A 37 -34.22 16.10 -5.58
C GLU A 37 -33.35 15.40 -4.52
N LEU A 38 -32.60 14.37 -4.92
CA LEU A 38 -31.66 13.67 -4.04
C LEU A 38 -30.46 14.53 -3.67
N ASP A 39 -29.99 15.42 -4.54
CA ASP A 39 -28.90 16.36 -4.26
C ASP A 39 -29.31 17.35 -3.16
N LYS A 40 -30.52 17.91 -3.23
CA LYS A 40 -31.06 18.77 -2.17
C LYS A 40 -31.12 18.05 -0.84
N PHE A 41 -31.55 16.79 -0.85
CA PHE A 41 -31.63 16.00 0.36
C PHE A 41 -30.24 15.65 0.92
N LEU A 42 -29.32 15.19 0.08
CA LEU A 42 -27.95 14.85 0.46
C LEU A 42 -27.12 16.09 0.88
N ALA A 43 -27.53 17.30 0.50
CA ALA A 43 -26.95 18.53 1.06
C ALA A 43 -27.26 18.70 2.56
N VAL A 44 -28.38 18.15 3.03
CA VAL A 44 -28.79 18.17 4.44
C VAL A 44 -28.35 16.90 5.18
N SER A 45 -28.40 15.74 4.52
CA SER A 45 -28.07 14.42 5.08
C SER A 45 -27.04 13.68 4.23
N PRO A 46 -25.77 14.08 4.24
CA PRO A 46 -24.75 13.63 3.27
C PRO A 46 -24.34 12.16 3.39
N THR A 47 -24.67 11.51 4.51
CA THR A 47 -24.30 10.12 4.83
C THR A 47 -25.46 9.15 4.72
N SER A 48 -26.64 9.58 4.27
CA SER A 48 -27.79 8.68 4.10
C SER A 48 -27.48 7.62 3.04
N SER A 49 -27.28 6.37 3.49
CA SER A 49 -26.97 5.23 2.63
C SER A 49 -28.05 5.02 1.58
N GLU A 50 -29.32 5.18 1.95
CA GLU A 50 -30.49 4.98 1.10
C GLU A 50 -30.55 6.04 0.00
N ALA A 51 -30.31 7.31 0.33
CA ALA A 51 -30.32 8.39 -0.65
C ALA A 51 -29.11 8.33 -1.59
N LEU A 52 -27.93 7.96 -1.07
CA LEU A 52 -26.74 7.71 -1.90
C LEU A 52 -26.96 6.54 -2.86
N GLN A 53 -27.56 5.43 -2.40
CA GLN A 53 -27.94 4.29 -3.24
C GLN A 53 -28.97 4.69 -4.32
N ALA A 54 -29.96 5.49 -3.95
CA ALA A 54 -30.98 5.99 -4.87
C ALA A 54 -30.35 6.87 -5.97
N ARG A 55 -29.43 7.78 -5.59
CA ARG A 55 -28.76 8.67 -6.54
C ARG A 55 -27.81 7.90 -7.46
N ALA A 56 -27.06 6.94 -6.92
CA ALA A 56 -26.26 6.02 -7.72
C ALA A 56 -27.10 5.26 -8.74
N THR A 57 -28.29 4.80 -8.36
CA THR A 57 -29.21 4.11 -9.28
C THR A 57 -29.65 5.03 -10.42
N CYS A 58 -29.93 6.30 -10.14
CA CYS A 58 -30.24 7.29 -11.17
C CYS A 58 -29.05 7.52 -12.11
N TYR A 59 -27.84 7.63 -11.56
CA TYR A 59 -26.62 7.77 -12.35
C TYR A 59 -26.37 6.57 -13.27
N ILE A 60 -26.60 5.34 -12.78
CA ILE A 60 -26.55 4.12 -13.62
C ILE A 60 -27.52 4.22 -14.80
N ARG A 61 -28.74 4.71 -14.58
CA ARG A 61 -29.76 4.88 -15.64
C ARG A 61 -29.39 5.98 -16.63
N LEU A 62 -28.59 6.95 -16.21
CA LEU A 62 -28.05 8.03 -17.04
C LEU A 62 -26.72 7.67 -17.73
N GLY A 63 -26.17 6.46 -17.51
CA GLY A 63 -24.85 6.07 -18.02
C GLY A 63 -23.66 6.75 -17.32
N LYS A 64 -23.91 7.42 -16.19
CA LYS A 64 -22.93 8.16 -15.38
C LYS A 64 -22.26 7.24 -14.37
N TYR A 65 -21.49 6.28 -14.87
CA TYR A 65 -20.98 5.18 -14.07
C TYR A 65 -19.93 5.62 -13.03
N GLU A 66 -19.06 6.61 -13.32
CA GLU A 66 -18.11 7.09 -12.31
C GLU A 66 -18.81 7.77 -11.13
N GLN A 67 -19.83 8.59 -11.39
CA GLN A 67 -20.61 9.22 -10.32
C GLN A 67 -21.37 8.18 -9.49
N ALA A 68 -21.93 7.15 -10.14
CA ALA A 68 -22.58 6.05 -9.45
C ALA A 68 -21.61 5.29 -8.52
N LEU A 69 -20.37 5.05 -8.97
CA LEU A 69 -19.34 4.38 -8.18
C LEU A 69 -18.98 5.18 -6.92
N LEU A 70 -18.83 6.51 -7.04
CA LEU A 70 -18.53 7.39 -5.90
C LEU A 70 -19.64 7.35 -4.84
N ASP A 71 -20.91 7.39 -5.26
CA ASP A 71 -22.04 7.32 -4.34
C ASP A 71 -22.18 5.94 -3.70
N LEU A 72 -21.94 4.86 -4.45
CA LEU A 72 -21.96 3.49 -3.92
C LEU A 72 -20.85 3.25 -2.89
N ASN A 73 -19.66 3.83 -3.10
CA ASN A 73 -18.59 3.77 -2.11
C ASN A 73 -19.01 4.43 -0.80
N LYS A 74 -19.60 5.63 -0.86
CA LYS A 74 -20.09 6.34 0.33
C LYS A 74 -21.24 5.58 1.01
N ALA A 75 -22.17 5.03 0.22
CA ALA A 75 -23.28 4.24 0.74
C ALA A 75 -22.77 2.98 1.48
N ILE A 76 -21.78 2.28 0.92
CA ILE A 76 -21.17 1.09 1.55
C ILE A 76 -20.44 1.46 2.83
N SER A 77 -19.76 2.61 2.87
CA SER A 77 -19.14 3.11 4.11
C SER A 77 -20.17 3.41 5.19
N ALA A 78 -21.34 3.95 4.81
CA ALA A 78 -22.43 4.24 5.74
C ALA A 78 -23.18 2.98 6.20
N ASN A 79 -23.36 1.99 5.33
CA ASN A 79 -24.03 0.73 5.65
C ASN A 79 -23.30 -0.49 5.02
N PRO A 80 -22.24 -1.00 5.68
CA PRO A 80 -21.40 -2.06 5.12
C PRO A 80 -22.07 -3.44 5.01
N SER A 81 -23.19 -3.66 5.71
CA SER A 81 -23.91 -4.93 5.74
C SER A 81 -24.97 -5.05 4.63
N ASN A 82 -25.30 -3.95 3.94
CA ASN A 82 -26.25 -3.96 2.84
C ASN A 82 -25.63 -4.59 1.58
N LEU A 83 -25.88 -5.88 1.40
CA LEU A 83 -25.40 -6.69 0.26
C LEU A 83 -25.88 -6.16 -1.10
N GLY A 84 -27.00 -5.44 -1.13
CA GLY A 84 -27.53 -4.81 -2.35
C GLY A 84 -26.59 -3.76 -2.92
N LEU A 85 -25.83 -3.06 -2.07
CA LEU A 85 -24.86 -2.05 -2.51
C LEU A 85 -23.69 -2.66 -3.27
N TYR A 86 -23.19 -3.81 -2.81
CA TYR A 86 -22.14 -4.55 -3.50
C TYR A 86 -22.63 -5.10 -4.85
N SER A 87 -23.90 -5.55 -4.92
CA SER A 87 -24.49 -5.97 -6.21
C SER A 87 -24.52 -4.83 -7.24
N LEU A 88 -24.91 -3.64 -6.80
CA LEU A 88 -24.96 -2.44 -7.65
C LEU A 88 -23.55 -1.99 -8.05
N ARG A 89 -22.60 -1.97 -7.11
CA ARG A 89 -21.22 -1.56 -7.38
C ARG A 89 -20.50 -2.54 -8.30
N SER A 90 -20.76 -3.83 -8.17
CA SER A 90 -20.29 -4.85 -9.09
C SER A 90 -20.74 -4.59 -10.54
N SER A 91 -22.02 -4.23 -10.72
CA SER A 91 -22.58 -3.92 -12.03
C SER A 91 -21.99 -2.66 -12.64
N VAL A 92 -21.73 -1.63 -11.82
CA VAL A 92 -21.07 -0.38 -12.23
C VAL A 92 -19.61 -0.63 -12.59
N ALA A 93 -18.87 -1.37 -11.77
CA ALA A 93 -17.48 -1.74 -12.02
C ALA A 93 -17.33 -2.47 -13.36
N LYS A 94 -18.22 -3.43 -13.67
CA LYS A 94 -18.25 -4.11 -14.96
C LYS A 94 -18.47 -3.15 -16.15
N LYS A 95 -19.30 -2.12 -15.98
CA LYS A 95 -19.53 -1.09 -17.02
C LYS A 95 -18.33 -0.17 -17.21
N LEU A 96 -17.52 0.02 -16.18
CA LEU A 96 -16.27 0.78 -16.20
C LEU A 96 -15.05 -0.07 -16.64
N GLY A 97 -15.23 -1.37 -16.90
CA GLY A 97 -14.13 -2.28 -17.24
C GLY A 97 -13.28 -2.72 -16.04
N ASP A 98 -13.75 -2.49 -14.81
CA ASP A 98 -13.11 -2.93 -13.58
C ASP A 98 -13.64 -4.33 -13.18
N ASP A 99 -13.18 -5.34 -13.90
CA ASP A 99 -13.58 -6.73 -13.68
C ASP A 99 -13.15 -7.29 -12.31
N THR A 100 -12.12 -6.70 -11.68
CA THR A 100 -11.61 -7.15 -10.38
C THR A 100 -12.54 -6.71 -9.25
N LEU A 101 -12.90 -5.43 -9.21
CA LEU A 101 -13.90 -4.91 -8.28
C LEU A 101 -15.26 -5.56 -8.52
N ALA A 102 -15.63 -5.75 -9.80
CA ALA A 102 -16.89 -6.41 -10.16
C ALA A 102 -16.99 -7.82 -9.57
N ASN A 103 -15.93 -8.62 -9.65
CA ASN A 103 -15.92 -9.97 -9.12
C ASN A 103 -15.88 -10.01 -7.60
N ALA A 104 -15.09 -9.15 -6.96
CA ALA A 104 -15.01 -9.07 -5.50
C ALA A 104 -16.38 -8.71 -4.87
N ASP A 105 -17.04 -7.69 -5.42
CA ASP A 105 -18.34 -7.25 -4.93
C ASP A 105 -19.45 -8.24 -5.24
N ARG A 106 -19.37 -8.94 -6.38
CA ARG A 106 -20.31 -10.03 -6.72
C ARG A 106 -20.24 -11.16 -5.69
N LEU A 107 -19.04 -11.55 -5.27
CA LEU A 107 -18.83 -12.58 -4.25
C LEU A 107 -19.35 -12.12 -2.88
N ARG A 108 -19.12 -10.85 -2.52
CA ARG A 108 -19.64 -10.26 -1.29
C ARG A 108 -21.17 -10.22 -1.29
N ALA A 109 -21.79 -9.85 -2.41
CA ALA A 109 -23.23 -9.69 -2.57
C ALA A 109 -24.03 -11.00 -2.43
N ILE A 110 -23.50 -12.13 -2.90
CA ILE A 110 -24.19 -13.42 -2.84
C ILE A 110 -24.05 -14.13 -1.48
N GLY A 111 -23.40 -13.49 -0.50
CA GLY A 111 -23.25 -14.04 0.85
C GLY A 111 -22.50 -15.37 0.91
N GLN A 112 -21.83 -15.76 -0.18
CA GLN A 112 -21.07 -17.01 -0.26
C GLN A 112 -19.87 -16.85 0.66
N LYS A 113 -19.89 -17.52 1.82
CA LYS A 113 -18.64 -17.88 2.48
C LYS A 113 -17.88 -18.72 1.47
N LEU A 114 -16.83 -18.15 0.89
CA LEU A 114 -15.85 -18.93 0.14
C LEU A 114 -15.41 -20.05 1.09
N ASN A 115 -15.80 -21.27 0.75
CA ASN A 115 -15.24 -22.47 1.33
C ASN A 115 -13.72 -22.30 1.34
N GLN A 116 -13.14 -22.67 2.48
CA GLN A 116 -11.72 -22.65 2.80
C GLN A 116 -10.93 -23.64 1.92
N ALA A 117 -11.00 -23.50 0.60
CA ALA A 117 -9.99 -24.07 -0.26
C ALA A 117 -8.71 -23.25 -0.02
N PRO A 118 -7.57 -23.89 0.25
CA PRO A 118 -6.32 -23.16 0.44
C PRO A 118 -6.05 -22.30 -0.80
N PHE A 119 -5.55 -21.08 -0.56
CA PHE A 119 -4.87 -20.29 -1.59
C PHE A 119 -3.88 -21.23 -2.30
N LYS A 120 -4.17 -21.59 -3.56
CA LYS A 120 -3.20 -22.29 -4.39
C LYS A 120 -2.35 -21.24 -5.08
N PRO A 121 -1.07 -21.12 -4.70
CA PRO A 121 -0.15 -20.33 -5.48
C PRO A 121 -0.18 -20.73 -6.95
N ALA A 122 -0.19 -19.74 -7.85
CA ALA A 122 -0.09 -19.97 -9.30
C ALA A 122 1.36 -20.30 -9.70
N GLY A 123 2.31 -20.21 -8.77
CA GLY A 123 3.68 -20.62 -8.98
C GLY A 123 3.88 -22.13 -9.03
N ARG A 124 4.96 -22.55 -9.67
CA ARG A 124 5.30 -23.96 -9.90
C ARG A 124 6.74 -24.20 -9.49
N LEU A 125 6.97 -25.26 -8.71
CA LEU A 125 8.30 -25.84 -8.56
C LEU A 125 8.70 -26.41 -9.92
N THR A 126 9.76 -25.87 -10.52
CA THR A 126 10.19 -26.22 -11.88
C THR A 126 11.47 -27.06 -11.90
N GLY A 127 12.15 -27.20 -10.76
CA GLY A 127 13.29 -28.12 -10.63
C GLY A 127 13.92 -28.13 -9.25
N THR A 128 14.69 -29.17 -8.97
CA THR A 128 15.59 -29.30 -7.81
C THR A 128 17.02 -29.55 -8.30
N LYS A 129 18.03 -29.07 -7.57
CA LYS A 129 19.45 -29.11 -7.97
C LYS A 129 19.68 -28.54 -9.38
N VAL A 130 19.27 -27.29 -9.57
CA VAL A 130 19.31 -26.59 -10.86
C VAL A 130 20.58 -25.74 -10.95
N ASN A 131 21.36 -25.93 -12.01
CA ASN A 131 22.50 -25.08 -12.29
C ASN A 131 22.05 -23.80 -12.99
N GLU A 132 22.43 -22.64 -12.45
CA GLU A 132 22.20 -21.35 -13.06
C GLU A 132 23.39 -20.43 -12.79
N ARG A 133 23.88 -19.73 -13.83
CA ARG A 133 25.08 -18.89 -13.76
C ARG A 133 26.31 -19.53 -13.08
N GLY A 134 26.49 -20.84 -13.22
CA GLY A 134 27.63 -21.56 -12.64
C GLY A 134 27.47 -21.94 -11.17
N HIS A 135 26.32 -21.67 -10.54
CA HIS A 135 25.98 -22.11 -9.19
C HIS A 135 24.88 -23.17 -9.22
N CYS A 136 24.97 -24.18 -8.35
CA CYS A 136 23.98 -25.25 -8.24
C CYS A 136 22.99 -24.94 -7.11
N PHE A 137 21.81 -24.47 -7.48
CA PHE A 137 20.76 -24.13 -6.53
C PHE A 137 19.93 -25.34 -6.13
N ALA A 138 19.54 -25.43 -4.86
CA ALA A 138 18.72 -26.52 -4.34
C ALA A 138 17.33 -26.55 -5.00
N THR A 139 16.74 -25.39 -5.27
CA THR A 139 15.36 -25.24 -5.71
C THR A 139 15.23 -24.19 -6.82
N LYS A 140 14.40 -24.48 -7.83
CA LYS A 140 13.88 -23.49 -8.79
C LYS A 140 12.35 -23.38 -8.69
N TYR A 141 11.83 -22.17 -8.46
CA TYR A 141 10.40 -21.91 -8.33
C TYR A 141 10.00 -20.70 -9.18
N GLU A 142 8.92 -20.79 -9.96
CA GLU A 142 8.47 -19.71 -10.83
C GLU A 142 7.07 -19.26 -10.44
N THR A 143 6.84 -17.95 -10.37
CA THR A 143 5.53 -17.29 -10.24
C THR A 143 5.28 -16.44 -11.49
N ARG A 144 4.18 -15.68 -11.52
CA ARG A 144 3.91 -14.75 -12.64
C ARG A 144 4.99 -13.67 -12.74
N HIS A 145 5.43 -13.12 -11.61
CA HIS A 145 6.38 -12.00 -11.60
C HIS A 145 7.81 -12.42 -11.27
N PHE A 146 8.06 -13.66 -10.85
CA PHE A 146 9.39 -14.06 -10.39
C PHE A 146 9.84 -15.43 -10.87
N ARG A 147 11.16 -15.57 -11.02
CA ARG A 147 11.86 -16.83 -11.18
C ARG A 147 12.92 -16.95 -10.09
N PHE A 148 12.65 -17.78 -9.09
CA PHE A 148 13.54 -18.02 -7.97
C PHE A 148 14.49 -19.17 -8.27
N PHE A 149 15.76 -18.93 -7.96
CA PHE A 149 16.82 -19.91 -7.78
C PHE A 149 17.32 -19.77 -6.35
N SER A 150 17.20 -20.84 -5.56
CA SER A 150 17.38 -20.75 -4.11
C SER A 150 18.17 -21.93 -3.57
N ASP A 151 19.11 -21.66 -2.66
CA ASP A 151 19.79 -22.67 -1.84
C ASP A 151 18.87 -23.23 -0.73
N SER A 152 17.75 -22.58 -0.46
CA SER A 152 16.78 -23.00 0.56
C SER A 152 15.91 -24.19 0.11
N SER A 153 15.18 -24.78 1.06
CA SER A 153 14.25 -25.88 0.77
C SER A 153 13.14 -25.45 -0.19
N SER A 154 12.48 -26.42 -0.82
CA SER A 154 11.36 -26.13 -1.72
C SER A 154 10.18 -25.46 -1.01
N GLU A 155 9.94 -25.80 0.26
CA GLU A 155 8.92 -25.17 1.09
C GLU A 155 9.25 -23.70 1.38
N GLN A 156 10.47 -23.41 1.86
CA GLN A 156 10.90 -22.04 2.15
C GLN A 156 10.92 -21.17 0.89
N THR A 157 11.42 -21.73 -0.22
CA THR A 157 11.50 -21.04 -1.50
C THR A 157 10.11 -20.71 -2.05
N SER A 158 9.19 -21.69 -2.06
CA SER A 158 7.82 -21.45 -2.52
C SER A 158 7.08 -20.46 -1.63
N TRP A 159 7.21 -20.56 -0.30
CA TRP A 159 6.61 -19.61 0.63
C TRP A 159 7.09 -18.18 0.40
N THR A 160 8.40 -18.01 0.21
CA THR A 160 9.02 -16.71 -0.05
C THR A 160 8.58 -16.14 -1.39
N ALA A 161 8.63 -16.96 -2.45
CA ALA A 161 8.21 -16.56 -3.79
C ALA A 161 6.75 -16.11 -3.84
N GLU A 162 5.86 -16.84 -3.16
CA GLU A 162 4.43 -16.54 -3.14
C GLU A 162 4.07 -15.36 -2.24
N SER A 163 4.78 -15.20 -1.13
CA SER A 163 4.70 -13.98 -0.32
C SER A 163 5.07 -12.75 -1.14
N LEU A 164 6.10 -12.85 -1.99
CA LEU A 164 6.56 -11.76 -2.83
C LEU A 164 5.67 -11.52 -4.04
N GLU A 165 5.14 -12.57 -4.66
CA GLU A 165 4.10 -12.48 -5.68
C GLU A 165 2.87 -11.73 -5.14
N GLY A 166 2.45 -12.06 -3.91
CA GLY A 166 1.40 -11.36 -3.20
C GLY A 166 1.71 -9.89 -2.97
N PHE A 167 2.94 -9.58 -2.53
CA PHE A 167 3.37 -8.22 -2.27
C PHE A 167 3.41 -7.37 -3.54
N VAL A 168 3.93 -7.92 -4.64
CA VAL A 168 3.90 -7.29 -5.97
C VAL A 168 2.47 -6.97 -6.39
N CYS A 169 1.54 -7.92 -6.28
CA CYS A 169 0.13 -7.67 -6.60
C CYS A 169 -0.49 -6.60 -5.69
N PHE A 170 -0.13 -6.58 -4.41
CA PHE A 170 -0.57 -5.55 -3.47
C PHE A 170 -0.08 -4.15 -3.86
N VAL A 171 1.19 -4.03 -4.24
CA VAL A 171 1.80 -2.77 -4.71
C VAL A 171 1.19 -2.34 -6.05
N ASP A 172 1.00 -3.28 -6.99
CA ASP A 172 0.41 -3.02 -8.31
C ASP A 172 -0.99 -2.39 -8.22
N GLN A 173 -1.80 -2.91 -7.31
CA GLN A 173 -3.19 -2.51 -7.14
C GLN A 173 -3.35 -1.21 -6.36
N ARG A 174 -2.46 -0.94 -5.38
CA ARG A 174 -2.67 0.13 -4.40
C ARG A 174 -1.66 1.27 -4.46
N VAL A 175 -0.44 1.01 -4.90
CA VAL A 175 0.66 1.98 -4.83
C VAL A 175 0.98 2.53 -6.21
N CYS A 176 1.15 1.66 -7.21
CA CYS A 176 1.48 2.06 -8.58
C CYS A 176 1.26 0.92 -9.57
N ARG A 177 0.85 1.20 -10.81
CA ARG A 177 0.71 0.17 -11.85
C ARG A 177 2.06 -0.28 -12.36
N LEU A 178 2.42 -1.54 -12.10
CA LEU A 178 3.67 -2.16 -12.53
C LEU A 178 3.76 -2.21 -14.05
N ARG A 179 4.95 -1.91 -14.57
CA ARG A 179 5.28 -1.95 -15.98
C ARG A 179 6.71 -2.42 -16.11
N GLY A 180 6.97 -3.49 -16.86
CA GLY A 180 8.35 -3.92 -17.03
C GLY A 180 8.49 -5.35 -17.50
N ALA A 181 9.75 -5.77 -17.63
CA ALA A 181 10.11 -7.13 -17.97
C ALA A 181 9.94 -8.03 -16.74
N TYR A 182 8.84 -8.78 -16.72
CA TYR A 182 8.62 -9.91 -15.81
C TYR A 182 8.72 -11.21 -16.61
N PRO A 183 9.17 -12.33 -16.00
CA PRO A 183 9.52 -12.46 -14.59
C PRO A 183 10.90 -11.88 -14.23
N LEU A 184 11.02 -11.34 -13.01
CA LEU A 184 12.29 -10.95 -12.39
C LEU A 184 13.03 -12.20 -11.91
N THR A 185 14.31 -12.32 -12.22
CA THR A 185 15.10 -13.44 -11.69
C THR A 185 15.55 -13.12 -10.27
N VAL A 186 15.38 -14.05 -9.34
CA VAL A 186 15.78 -13.90 -7.94
C VAL A 186 16.72 -15.03 -7.57
N PHE A 187 17.89 -14.67 -7.07
CA PHE A 187 18.89 -15.59 -6.54
C PHE A 187 18.91 -15.46 -5.01
N VAL A 188 18.59 -16.54 -4.30
CA VAL A 188 18.61 -16.60 -2.83
C VAL A 188 19.69 -17.59 -2.40
N LEU A 189 20.81 -17.05 -1.94
CA LEU A 189 21.96 -17.83 -1.50
C LEU A 189 21.79 -18.25 -0.03
N LYS A 190 22.56 -19.25 0.41
CA LYS A 190 22.50 -19.72 1.79
C LYS A 190 22.81 -18.63 2.82
N ASP A 191 23.83 -17.81 2.56
CA ASP A 191 24.38 -16.81 3.48
C ASP A 191 25.07 -15.68 2.70
N GLU A 192 25.47 -14.62 3.41
CA GLU A 192 26.12 -13.44 2.82
C GLU A 192 27.44 -13.79 2.11
N ASN A 193 28.21 -14.76 2.63
CA ASN A 193 29.49 -15.15 2.02
C ASN A 193 29.27 -15.82 0.67
N ALA A 194 28.30 -16.73 0.59
CA ALA A 194 27.89 -17.37 -0.66
C ALA A 194 27.33 -16.35 -1.66
N MET A 195 26.55 -15.37 -1.18
CA MET A 195 26.11 -14.24 -2.02
C MET A 195 27.30 -13.49 -2.60
N ASN A 196 28.27 -13.10 -1.78
CA ASN A 196 29.43 -12.34 -2.22
C ASN A 196 30.30 -13.12 -3.22
N GLU A 197 30.43 -14.43 -3.04
CA GLU A 197 31.11 -15.31 -4.00
C GLU A 197 30.35 -15.40 -5.32
N PHE A 198 29.04 -15.65 -5.26
CA PHE A 198 28.17 -15.72 -6.43
C PHE A 198 28.19 -14.41 -7.24
N LEU A 199 28.16 -13.26 -6.57
CA LEU A 199 28.27 -11.95 -7.20
C LEU A 199 29.59 -11.76 -7.97
N ARG A 200 30.71 -12.17 -7.37
CA ARG A 200 32.02 -12.10 -8.04
C ARG A 200 32.09 -12.99 -9.27
N GLN A 201 31.61 -14.24 -9.16
CA GLN A 201 31.71 -15.22 -10.23
C GLN A 201 30.69 -14.98 -11.35
N SER A 202 29.45 -14.63 -11.00
CA SER A 202 28.31 -14.60 -11.92
C SER A 202 27.98 -13.22 -12.48
N PHE A 203 28.44 -12.16 -11.81
CA PHE A 203 28.18 -10.77 -12.17
C PHE A 203 29.45 -9.93 -12.26
N GLY A 204 30.63 -10.48 -11.94
CA GLY A 204 31.88 -9.71 -11.90
C GLY A 204 31.86 -8.57 -10.88
N TYR A 205 30.98 -8.65 -9.87
CA TYR A 205 30.78 -7.58 -8.90
C TYR A 205 31.37 -7.94 -7.54
N GLN A 206 32.16 -7.03 -6.97
CA GLN A 206 32.74 -7.19 -5.63
C GLN A 206 32.18 -6.11 -4.69
N PRO A 207 31.33 -6.50 -3.72
CA PRO A 207 30.82 -5.58 -2.71
C PRO A 207 31.95 -4.93 -1.90
N LYS A 208 31.84 -3.61 -1.66
CA LYS A 208 32.79 -2.85 -0.82
C LYS A 208 32.39 -2.79 0.66
N ARG A 209 31.16 -3.21 0.98
CA ARG A 209 30.56 -3.26 2.32
C ARG A 209 29.64 -4.47 2.41
N SER A 210 29.21 -4.80 3.62
CA SER A 210 28.13 -5.78 3.82
C SER A 210 26.86 -5.29 3.13
N LEU A 211 26.18 -6.19 2.41
CA LEU A 211 24.96 -5.92 1.65
C LEU A 211 23.94 -7.02 1.98
N HIS A 212 22.68 -6.63 2.15
CA HIS A 212 21.59 -7.59 2.36
C HIS A 212 20.98 -8.10 1.05
N GLY A 213 21.14 -7.34 -0.04
CA GLY A 213 20.74 -7.72 -1.38
C GLY A 213 21.19 -6.68 -2.40
N LEU A 214 21.08 -7.01 -3.69
CA LEU A 214 21.44 -6.11 -4.77
C LEU A 214 20.60 -6.37 -6.01
N PHE A 215 20.07 -5.29 -6.60
CA PHE A 215 19.37 -5.32 -7.87
C PHE A 215 20.30 -5.01 -9.05
N PHE A 216 20.32 -5.90 -10.05
CA PHE A 216 21.05 -5.75 -11.30
C PHE A 216 20.09 -5.47 -12.46
N ALA A 217 19.92 -4.19 -12.79
CA ALA A 217 19.00 -3.75 -13.84
C ALA A 217 19.29 -4.40 -15.21
N SER A 218 20.57 -4.48 -15.62
CA SER A 218 20.99 -5.06 -16.90
C SER A 218 20.68 -6.56 -17.03
N ALA A 219 20.63 -7.28 -15.91
CA ALA A 219 20.33 -8.70 -15.87
C ALA A 219 18.87 -8.98 -15.49
N ASN A 220 18.08 -7.95 -15.18
CA ASN A 220 16.77 -8.05 -14.55
C ASN A 220 16.77 -9.12 -13.44
N ALA A 221 17.74 -8.97 -12.52
CA ALA A 221 18.02 -9.95 -11.48
C ALA A 221 18.19 -9.29 -10.11
N PHE A 222 17.67 -9.92 -9.08
CA PHE A 222 17.90 -9.59 -7.68
C PHE A 222 18.71 -10.71 -7.02
N VAL A 223 19.76 -10.36 -6.29
CA VAL A 223 20.62 -11.31 -5.59
C VAL A 223 20.57 -11.02 -4.10
N THR A 224 20.29 -12.03 -3.29
CA THR A 224 20.18 -11.93 -1.83
C THR A 224 20.52 -13.27 -1.17
N TYR A 225 20.35 -13.37 0.14
CA TYR A 225 20.55 -14.62 0.90
C TYR A 225 19.42 -14.85 1.91
N THR A 226 19.32 -16.08 2.41
CA THR A 226 18.20 -16.57 3.22
C THR A 226 17.89 -15.69 4.44
N ASP A 227 18.92 -15.24 5.16
CA ASP A 227 18.77 -14.45 6.39
C ASP A 227 18.62 -12.93 6.18
N SER A 228 18.65 -12.45 4.93
CA SER A 228 18.44 -11.03 4.61
C SER A 228 17.03 -10.54 4.99
N GLY A 229 16.07 -11.47 5.07
CA GLY A 229 14.70 -11.21 5.48
C GLY A 229 13.81 -10.57 4.41
N PHE A 230 12.51 -10.78 4.57
CA PHE A 230 11.47 -10.30 3.65
C PHE A 230 11.53 -8.78 3.39
N GLY A 231 11.90 -8.00 4.43
CA GLY A 231 12.01 -6.55 4.37
C GLY A 231 13.07 -6.03 3.39
N THR A 232 14.17 -6.76 3.25
CA THR A 232 15.23 -6.41 2.29
C THR A 232 14.72 -6.56 0.87
N PHE A 233 14.02 -7.66 0.58
CA PHE A 233 13.47 -7.87 -0.76
C PHE A 233 12.42 -6.81 -1.09
N THR A 234 11.50 -6.51 -0.17
CA THR A 234 10.47 -5.50 -0.42
C THR A 234 11.05 -4.11 -0.60
N HIS A 235 12.15 -3.75 0.09
CA HIS A 235 12.89 -2.51 -0.17
C HIS A 235 13.46 -2.49 -1.60
N GLU A 236 14.26 -3.49 -1.96
CA GLU A 236 14.96 -3.54 -3.25
C GLU A 236 14.01 -3.67 -4.44
N LEU A 237 12.90 -4.38 -4.27
CA LEU A 237 11.84 -4.45 -5.26
C LEU A 237 11.23 -3.05 -5.50
N MET A 238 11.04 -2.26 -4.44
CA MET A 238 10.43 -0.94 -4.59
C MET A 238 11.30 0.03 -5.38
N HIS A 239 12.63 -0.13 -5.40
CA HIS A 239 13.51 0.60 -6.32
C HIS A 239 13.15 0.35 -7.78
N LYS A 240 13.02 -0.92 -8.17
CA LYS A 240 12.58 -1.30 -9.53
C LYS A 240 11.21 -0.72 -9.83
N VAL A 241 10.26 -0.93 -8.92
CA VAL A 241 8.87 -0.48 -9.08
C VAL A 241 8.79 1.02 -9.27
N LEU A 242 9.45 1.81 -8.43
CA LEU A 242 9.44 3.27 -8.55
C LEU A 242 10.10 3.71 -9.86
N SER A 243 11.26 3.15 -10.21
CA SER A 243 11.96 3.49 -11.46
C SER A 243 11.14 3.27 -12.73
N GLU A 244 10.18 2.36 -12.70
CA GLU A 244 9.30 2.02 -13.83
C GLU A 244 7.97 2.80 -13.83
N THR A 245 7.58 3.39 -12.70
CA THR A 245 6.21 3.91 -12.49
C THR A 245 6.12 5.42 -12.31
N VAL A 246 7.18 6.06 -11.82
CA VAL A 246 7.20 7.51 -11.61
C VAL A 246 8.15 8.18 -12.60
N LYS A 247 7.80 9.40 -13.02
CA LYS A 247 8.61 10.15 -14.00
C LYS A 247 9.88 10.72 -13.36
N GLU A 248 9.73 11.23 -12.14
CA GLU A 248 10.77 11.88 -11.36
C GLU A 248 10.39 11.78 -9.88
N LEU A 249 11.38 11.60 -9.01
CA LEU A 249 11.23 11.65 -7.56
C LEU A 249 12.03 12.83 -7.00
N ASP A 250 11.63 13.32 -5.83
CA ASP A 250 12.57 14.11 -5.04
C ASP A 250 13.74 13.21 -4.62
N TYR A 251 14.96 13.76 -4.51
CA TYR A 251 16.16 12.97 -4.21
C TYR A 251 16.02 12.08 -2.97
N TRP A 252 15.45 12.61 -1.88
CA TRP A 252 15.22 11.86 -0.64
C TRP A 252 14.32 10.64 -0.84
N ALA A 253 13.40 10.69 -1.81
CA ALA A 253 12.39 9.67 -2.01
C ALA A 253 12.94 8.41 -2.71
N PHE A 254 14.11 8.51 -3.36
CA PHE A 254 14.74 7.37 -4.00
C PHE A 254 15.02 6.24 -3.00
N GLU A 255 15.69 6.52 -1.89
CA GLU A 255 15.85 5.52 -0.82
C GLU A 255 14.77 5.62 0.25
N GLY A 256 14.28 6.82 0.54
CA GLY A 256 13.27 7.06 1.57
C GLY A 256 11.98 6.24 1.38
N ILE A 257 11.38 6.22 0.18
CA ILE A 257 10.12 5.50 -0.05
C ILE A 257 10.29 3.98 0.04
N PRO A 258 11.29 3.35 -0.60
CA PRO A 258 11.59 1.93 -0.42
C PRO A 258 11.71 1.51 1.04
N THR A 259 12.31 2.35 1.90
CA THR A 259 12.46 2.02 3.32
C THR A 259 11.11 1.75 4.00
N LEU A 260 10.00 2.37 3.58
CA LEU A 260 8.65 2.13 4.15
C LEU A 260 8.26 0.66 4.21
N PHE A 261 8.82 -0.13 3.29
CA PHE A 261 8.51 -1.53 3.10
C PHE A 261 9.49 -2.47 3.81
N GLU A 262 10.53 -1.98 4.48
CA GLU A 262 11.47 -2.80 5.27
C GLU A 262 10.82 -3.48 6.48
N LYS A 263 9.71 -2.91 6.97
CA LYS A 263 8.86 -3.44 8.06
C LYS A 263 7.49 -3.74 7.48
N THR A 264 7.42 -4.81 6.70
CA THR A 264 6.21 -5.30 6.06
C THR A 264 5.77 -6.60 6.72
N TYR A 265 4.50 -6.65 7.07
CA TYR A 265 3.87 -7.83 7.64
C TYR A 265 2.66 -8.20 6.81
N GLY A 266 2.49 -9.49 6.51
CA GLY A 266 1.37 -9.91 5.67
C GLY A 266 0.91 -11.32 5.93
N TYR A 267 -0.19 -11.68 5.28
CA TYR A 267 -0.77 -13.01 5.32
C TYR A 267 -1.60 -13.28 4.05
N PRO A 268 -1.74 -14.55 3.64
CA PRO A 268 -2.58 -14.90 2.51
C PRO A 268 -4.07 -14.72 2.86
N THR A 269 -4.83 -14.19 1.91
CA THR A 269 -6.29 -14.08 1.97
C THR A 269 -6.91 -14.93 0.86
N PRO A 270 -8.22 -15.22 0.91
CA PRO A 270 -8.90 -15.90 -0.20
C PRO A 270 -8.79 -15.17 -1.55
N SER A 271 -8.56 -13.85 -1.54
CA SER A 271 -8.45 -13.01 -2.74
C SER A 271 -7.00 -12.63 -3.09
N GLY A 272 -6.00 -13.25 -2.47
CA GLY A 272 -4.58 -12.94 -2.69
C GLY A 272 -3.83 -12.78 -1.36
N TRP A 273 -3.34 -11.57 -1.10
CA TRP A 273 -2.57 -11.28 0.10
C TRP A 273 -2.99 -9.95 0.72
N SER A 274 -2.82 -9.86 2.04
CA SER A 274 -2.98 -8.63 2.80
C SER A 274 -1.65 -8.26 3.42
N PHE A 275 -1.29 -6.97 3.34
CA PHE A 275 -0.05 -6.43 3.89
C PHE A 275 -0.30 -5.16 4.70
N CYS A 276 0.54 -4.97 5.71
CA CYS A 276 0.69 -3.75 6.48
C CYS A 276 2.15 -3.33 6.43
N PHE A 277 2.40 -2.05 6.17
CA PHE A 277 3.73 -1.45 6.08
C PHE A 277 3.73 -0.04 6.69
N GLY A 278 4.88 0.64 6.63
CA GLY A 278 5.04 2.02 7.09
C GLY A 278 5.36 2.15 8.58
N TYR A 279 5.77 1.07 9.23
CA TYR A 279 6.23 1.09 10.62
C TYR A 279 7.64 1.67 10.74
N GLN A 280 8.01 2.16 11.92
CA GLN A 280 9.39 2.60 12.18
C GLN A 280 10.36 1.41 12.18
N ASN A 281 11.66 1.67 12.00
CA ASN A 281 12.69 0.64 12.01
C ASN A 281 13.67 0.84 13.19
N PRO A 282 13.76 -0.11 14.15
CA PRO A 282 14.59 0.04 15.35
C PRO A 282 16.04 0.45 15.08
N TRP A 283 16.71 -0.19 14.11
CA TRP A 283 18.13 0.06 13.86
C TRP A 283 18.35 1.44 13.25
N ARG A 284 17.48 1.88 12.33
CA ARG A 284 17.52 3.23 11.77
C ARG A 284 17.28 4.30 12.84
N LEU A 285 16.36 4.07 13.78
CA LEU A 285 16.19 4.98 14.92
C LEU A 285 17.47 5.07 15.76
N ARG A 286 18.14 3.95 16.03
CA ARG A 286 19.41 3.95 16.77
C ARG A 286 20.53 4.71 16.06
N GLU A 287 20.61 4.64 14.73
CA GLU A 287 21.56 5.44 13.96
C GLU A 287 21.33 6.95 14.09
N LEU A 288 20.06 7.35 14.24
CA LEU A 288 19.68 8.75 14.36
C LEU A 288 19.82 9.31 15.78
N ASP A 289 19.96 8.47 16.81
CA ASP A 289 19.87 8.87 18.21
C ASP A 289 20.82 10.02 18.57
N LYS A 290 22.08 9.93 18.13
CA LYS A 290 23.10 10.96 18.40
C LYS A 290 22.83 12.32 17.73
N LYS A 291 22.04 12.33 16.66
CA LYS A 291 21.73 13.55 15.88
C LYS A 291 20.26 13.96 15.95
N TRP A 292 19.46 13.30 16.80
CA TRP A 292 18.01 13.42 16.84
C TRP A 292 17.52 14.87 16.95
N ASP A 293 18.09 15.62 17.89
CA ASP A 293 17.69 17.01 18.16
C ASP A 293 18.12 18.00 17.05
N SER A 294 19.01 17.56 16.15
CA SER A 294 19.46 18.37 15.01
C SER A 294 18.65 18.14 13.73
N LEU A 295 17.78 17.13 13.73
CA LEU A 295 16.98 16.73 12.56
C LEU A 295 16.03 17.86 12.14
N SER A 296 16.02 18.12 10.84
CA SER A 296 15.17 19.14 10.23
C SER A 296 14.70 18.68 8.87
N LEU A 297 13.41 18.83 8.58
CA LEU A 297 12.83 18.41 7.32
C LEU A 297 13.54 19.09 6.15
N THR A 298 13.72 20.39 6.25
CA THR A 298 14.34 21.20 5.20
C THR A 298 15.80 20.79 4.95
N LYS A 299 16.56 20.52 6.01
CA LYS A 299 17.96 20.07 5.87
C LYS A 299 18.06 18.69 5.25
N ILE A 300 17.22 17.75 5.66
CA ILE A 300 17.23 16.38 5.11
C ILE A 300 16.93 16.45 3.61
N VAL A 301 15.87 17.16 3.20
CA VAL A 301 15.51 17.31 1.78
C VAL A 301 16.62 17.99 0.95
N GLN A 302 17.35 18.96 1.53
CA GLN A 302 18.46 19.63 0.86
C GLN A 302 19.69 18.74 0.74
N ASN A 303 20.04 18.01 1.80
CA ASN A 303 21.22 17.15 1.87
C ASN A 303 21.10 15.92 0.97
N SER A 304 19.89 15.38 0.75
CA SER A 304 19.68 14.26 -0.19
C SER A 304 20.14 14.57 -1.62
N LYS A 305 20.23 15.85 -2.01
CA LYS A 305 20.70 16.25 -3.35
C LYS A 305 22.17 15.90 -3.62
N THR A 306 22.97 15.65 -2.59
CA THR A 306 24.40 15.34 -2.75
C THR A 306 24.67 13.84 -2.96
N GLY A 307 23.63 13.00 -3.04
CA GLY A 307 23.72 11.63 -3.58
C GLY A 307 24.48 10.61 -2.71
N ASP A 308 24.71 10.91 -1.43
CA ASP A 308 25.33 9.96 -0.51
C ASP A 308 24.26 9.08 0.13
N SER A 309 24.28 7.77 -0.15
CA SER A 309 23.44 6.75 0.49
C SER A 309 23.60 6.66 2.02
N SER A 310 24.43 7.51 2.64
CA SER A 310 24.67 7.57 4.08
C SER A 310 23.49 8.12 4.91
N ASN A 311 22.42 8.64 4.27
CA ASN A 311 21.32 9.32 4.97
C ASN A 311 19.95 8.63 4.87
N GLU A 312 19.86 7.39 4.41
CA GLU A 312 18.58 6.67 4.26
C GLU A 312 17.72 6.67 5.53
N SER A 313 18.35 6.63 6.71
CA SER A 313 17.65 6.68 8.00
C SER A 313 16.95 8.02 8.23
N GLU A 314 17.53 9.14 7.77
CA GLU A 314 16.85 10.45 7.80
C GLU A 314 15.74 10.53 6.76
N GLU A 315 16.00 10.03 5.55
CA GLU A 315 15.04 10.04 4.44
C GLU A 315 13.80 9.18 4.75
N ARG A 316 13.99 8.07 5.47
CA ARG A 316 12.89 7.27 6.04
C ARG A 316 11.98 8.10 6.92
N LEU A 317 12.51 9.03 7.73
CA LEU A 317 11.65 9.86 8.57
C LEU A 317 10.71 10.71 7.73
N ILE A 318 11.16 11.21 6.58
CA ILE A 318 10.31 11.92 5.62
C ILE A 318 9.26 10.97 5.04
N ALA A 319 9.67 9.78 4.62
CA ALA A 319 8.76 8.80 4.02
C ALA A 319 7.67 8.36 5.01
N THR A 320 8.04 8.06 6.26
CA THR A 320 7.10 7.66 7.32
C THR A 320 6.20 8.83 7.73
N PHE A 321 6.74 10.06 7.81
CA PHE A 321 5.95 11.27 8.02
C PHE A 321 4.92 11.49 6.89
N LEU A 322 5.32 11.33 5.63
CA LEU A 322 4.45 11.43 4.46
C LEU A 322 3.34 10.39 4.51
N ASN A 323 3.69 9.13 4.80
CA ASN A 323 2.77 8.01 4.89
C ASN A 323 1.76 8.16 6.04
N ASP A 324 2.23 8.49 7.25
CA ASP A 324 1.39 8.63 8.44
C ASP A 324 0.44 9.83 8.37
N ASN A 325 0.71 10.79 7.48
CA ASN A 325 -0.20 11.89 7.17
C ASN A 325 -1.14 11.59 6.00
N GLY A 326 -1.16 10.36 5.47
CA GLY A 326 -2.03 9.96 4.37
C GLY A 326 -1.70 10.62 3.03
N ASN A 327 -0.49 11.13 2.86
CA ASN A 327 -0.10 11.91 1.67
C ASN A 327 0.77 11.12 0.67
N LEU A 328 1.09 9.84 0.95
CA LEU A 328 1.92 9.01 0.07
C LEU A 328 1.32 8.83 -1.33
N ASP A 329 0.03 8.49 -1.43
CA ASP A 329 -0.62 8.27 -2.73
C ASP A 329 -0.62 9.56 -3.57
N LYS A 330 -0.92 10.69 -2.93
CA LYS A 330 -0.88 12.01 -3.56
C LYS A 330 0.54 12.36 -4.02
N TYR A 331 1.56 12.09 -3.21
CA TYR A 331 2.96 12.29 -3.59
C TYR A 331 3.32 11.47 -4.83
N LEU A 332 3.02 10.17 -4.83
CA LEU A 332 3.34 9.26 -5.94
C LEU A 332 2.59 9.66 -7.22
N GLU A 333 1.36 10.15 -7.11
CA GLU A 333 0.62 10.67 -8.25
C GLU A 333 1.28 11.93 -8.84
N LEU A 334 1.68 12.88 -8.00
CA LEU A 334 2.36 14.10 -8.43
C LEU A 334 3.70 13.78 -9.12
N ALA A 335 4.49 12.88 -8.54
CA ALA A 335 5.74 12.37 -9.08
C ALA A 335 5.54 11.66 -10.44
N ARG A 336 4.50 10.83 -10.56
CA ARG A 336 4.11 10.16 -11.81
C ARG A 336 3.72 11.16 -12.90
N LEU A 337 3.00 12.23 -12.55
CA LEU A 337 2.57 13.26 -13.49
C LEU A 337 3.66 14.29 -13.79
N GLY A 338 4.75 14.32 -13.01
CA GLY A 338 5.76 15.38 -13.07
C GLY A 338 5.19 16.76 -12.71
N LYS A 339 4.19 16.81 -11.80
CA LYS A 339 3.49 18.04 -11.43
C LYS A 339 3.70 18.35 -9.95
N LYS A 340 4.43 19.43 -9.64
CA LYS A 340 4.68 19.88 -8.26
C LYS A 340 3.62 20.87 -7.74
N ASN A 341 2.57 21.13 -8.53
CA ASN A 341 1.47 22.05 -8.18
C ASN A 341 1.90 23.43 -7.69
N GLY A 342 2.93 24.02 -8.31
CA GLY A 342 3.44 25.35 -7.96
C GLY A 342 4.47 25.36 -6.82
N PHE A 343 4.87 24.19 -6.30
CA PHE A 343 5.92 24.06 -5.29
C PHE A 343 7.25 23.57 -5.90
N ASN A 344 8.32 23.57 -5.08
CA ASN A 344 9.67 23.19 -5.52
C ASN A 344 9.91 21.67 -5.49
N THR A 345 9.15 20.96 -4.64
CA THR A 345 9.25 19.50 -4.43
C THR A 345 7.87 18.83 -4.55
N TYR A 346 7.88 17.52 -4.83
CA TYR A 346 6.65 16.73 -4.81
C TYR A 346 6.09 16.60 -3.38
N LEU A 347 6.98 16.59 -2.37
CA LEU A 347 6.61 16.59 -0.95
C LEU A 347 5.75 17.81 -0.58
N GLU A 348 6.20 19.01 -0.94
CA GLU A 348 5.44 20.24 -0.72
C GLU A 348 4.09 20.21 -1.44
N GLY A 349 4.06 19.74 -2.69
CA GLY A 349 2.81 19.58 -3.45
C GLY A 349 1.83 18.57 -2.82
N ALA A 350 2.35 17.49 -2.24
CA ALA A 350 1.54 16.49 -1.55
C ALA A 350 0.86 17.08 -0.31
N PHE A 351 1.57 17.89 0.48
CA PHE A 351 0.99 18.58 1.63
C PHE A 351 0.30 19.91 1.30
N ASN A 352 0.47 20.44 0.08
CA ASN A 352 0.08 21.80 -0.29
C ASN A 352 0.65 22.86 0.68
N CYS A 353 1.92 22.70 1.06
CA CYS A 353 2.59 23.52 2.07
C CYS A 353 4.09 23.55 1.77
N SER A 354 4.75 24.70 1.98
CA SER A 354 6.20 24.80 1.80
C SER A 354 6.97 23.97 2.84
N LEU A 355 8.22 23.61 2.54
CA LEU A 355 9.05 22.85 3.50
C LEU A 355 9.17 23.56 4.86
N ASN A 356 9.38 24.87 4.85
CA ASN A 356 9.43 25.68 6.08
C ASN A 356 8.09 25.65 6.84
N GLY A 357 6.96 25.64 6.13
CA GLY A 357 5.63 25.53 6.73
C GLY A 357 5.34 24.13 7.31
N LEU A 358 5.97 23.09 6.77
CA LEU A 358 5.87 21.72 7.28
C LEU A 358 6.78 21.43 8.48
N GLU A 359 7.84 22.22 8.66
CA GLU A 359 8.84 22.01 9.70
C GLU A 359 8.24 21.85 11.12
N PRO A 360 7.27 22.67 11.58
CA PRO A 360 6.67 22.48 12.91
C PRO A 360 5.93 21.13 13.01
N LYS A 361 5.19 20.76 11.97
CA LYS A 361 4.45 19.49 11.93
C LYS A 361 5.39 18.28 11.91
N PHE A 362 6.54 18.40 11.24
CA PHE A 362 7.57 17.39 11.26
C PHE A 362 8.24 17.27 12.64
N ARG A 363 8.52 18.39 13.32
CA ARG A 363 9.03 18.37 14.70
C ARG A 363 8.07 17.71 15.68
N ASP A 364 6.77 18.00 15.57
CA ASP A 364 5.75 17.31 16.38
C ASP A 364 5.73 15.80 16.10
N TYR A 365 5.95 15.40 14.84
CA TYR A 365 6.06 13.99 14.46
C TYR A 365 7.29 13.33 15.11
N LEU A 366 8.46 13.97 15.07
CA LEU A 366 9.67 13.50 15.75
C LEU A 366 9.46 13.40 17.27
N ALA A 367 8.79 14.37 17.88
CA ALA A 367 8.47 14.33 19.31
C ALA A 367 7.61 13.11 19.68
N LYS A 368 6.63 12.75 18.84
CA LYS A 368 5.80 11.54 19.01
C LYS A 368 6.58 10.24 18.83
N ILE A 369 7.55 10.21 17.91
CA ILE A 369 8.46 9.06 17.80
C ILE A 369 9.30 8.95 19.07
N ARG A 370 9.84 10.07 19.55
CA ARG A 370 10.72 10.09 20.74
C ARG A 370 9.96 9.69 22.01
N SER A 371 8.69 10.08 22.18
CA SER A 371 7.88 9.67 23.32
C SER A 371 7.59 8.16 23.35
N ARG A 372 7.66 7.49 22.20
CA ARG A 372 7.46 6.04 22.05
C ARG A 372 8.76 5.27 21.81
N TRP A 373 9.91 5.88 22.07
CA TRP A 373 11.21 5.34 21.67
C TRP A 373 11.41 3.87 22.08
N THR A 374 11.17 3.54 23.35
CA THR A 374 11.33 2.18 23.90
C THR A 374 10.44 1.17 23.18
N GLU A 375 9.16 1.48 22.98
CA GLU A 375 8.21 0.61 22.27
C GLU A 375 8.64 0.38 20.82
N LEU A 376 9.14 1.42 20.15
CA LEU A 376 9.57 1.34 18.76
C LEU A 376 10.85 0.53 18.58
N GLN A 377 11.66 0.34 19.64
CA GLN A 377 12.80 -0.59 19.60
C GLN A 377 12.36 -2.06 19.54
N GLU A 378 11.14 -2.37 19.96
CA GLU A 378 10.58 -3.73 19.99
C GLU A 378 9.94 -4.14 18.65
N ILE A 379 9.94 -3.27 17.62
CA ILE A 379 9.33 -3.59 16.32
C ILE A 379 10.02 -4.82 15.70
N PRO A 380 9.29 -5.94 15.49
CA PRO A 380 9.86 -7.20 15.02
C PRO A 380 10.37 -7.11 13.57
N ALA A 381 11.19 -8.07 13.16
CA ALA A 381 11.57 -8.22 11.75
C ALA A 381 10.34 -8.48 10.86
N SER A 382 10.40 -8.05 9.59
CA SER A 382 9.35 -8.32 8.60
C SER A 382 9.02 -9.80 8.53
N LYS A 383 7.73 -10.10 8.38
CA LYS A 383 7.25 -11.48 8.41
C LYS A 383 5.93 -11.66 7.66
N THR A 384 5.84 -12.74 6.91
CA THR A 384 4.55 -13.27 6.45
C THR A 384 4.06 -14.38 7.37
N CYS A 385 2.79 -14.31 7.73
CA CYS A 385 2.11 -15.26 8.59
C CYS A 385 1.32 -16.26 7.74
N SER A 386 1.14 -17.49 8.23
CA SER A 386 0.46 -18.57 7.50
C SER A 386 -1.05 -18.33 7.29
N SER A 387 -1.65 -17.47 8.11
CA SER A 387 -3.09 -17.15 8.06
C SER A 387 -3.38 -15.81 8.72
N GLU A 388 -4.60 -15.30 8.51
CA GLU A 388 -5.12 -14.12 9.21
C GLU A 388 -5.09 -14.30 10.73
N GLY A 389 -5.49 -15.47 11.24
CA GLY A 389 -5.47 -15.75 12.68
C GLY A 389 -4.05 -15.67 13.27
N ALA A 390 -3.06 -16.23 12.56
CA ALA A 390 -1.65 -16.13 12.97
C ALA A 390 -1.15 -14.67 12.93
N PHE A 391 -1.56 -13.91 11.92
CA PHE A 391 -1.23 -12.49 11.81
C PHE A 391 -1.85 -11.64 12.93
N LEU A 392 -3.13 -11.87 13.28
CA LEU A 392 -3.81 -11.16 14.35
C LEU A 392 -3.17 -11.45 15.72
N LYS A 393 -2.79 -12.72 15.97
CA LYS A 393 -2.03 -13.10 17.16
C LYS A 393 -0.69 -12.36 17.22
N PHE A 394 0.09 -12.41 16.13
CA PHE A 394 1.34 -11.69 16.01
C PHE A 394 1.17 -10.17 16.25
N LYS A 395 0.14 -9.55 15.67
CA LYS A 395 -0.15 -8.13 15.86
C LYS A 395 -0.53 -7.81 17.31
N SER A 396 -1.30 -8.69 17.97
CA SER A 396 -1.67 -8.53 19.38
C SER A 396 -0.45 -8.57 20.29
N GLU A 397 0.44 -9.53 20.07
CA GLU A 397 1.70 -9.70 20.82
C GLU A 397 2.65 -8.50 20.66
N ASN A 398 2.59 -7.81 19.51
CA ASN A 398 3.45 -6.67 19.18
C ASN A 398 2.69 -5.34 19.12
N SER A 399 1.51 -5.26 19.74
CA SER A 399 0.55 -4.15 19.55
C SER A 399 1.09 -2.78 19.96
N ARG A 400 1.89 -2.73 21.04
CA ARG A 400 2.56 -1.50 21.50
C ARG A 400 3.51 -0.95 20.44
N ALA A 401 4.34 -1.81 19.86
CA ALA A 401 5.33 -1.45 18.84
C ALA A 401 4.69 -1.16 17.46
N LEU A 402 3.66 -1.92 17.07
CA LEU A 402 3.01 -1.86 15.76
C LEU A 402 1.81 -0.89 15.69
N THR A 403 1.71 0.05 16.62
CA THR A 403 0.72 1.14 16.54
C THR A 403 1.30 2.30 15.71
N PRO A 404 0.59 2.82 14.68
CA PRO A 404 1.02 3.98 13.89
C PRO A 404 1.38 5.20 14.76
N ILE A 405 2.31 6.04 14.32
CA ILE A 405 2.75 7.21 15.10
C ILE A 405 1.66 8.29 15.13
N LEU A 406 1.05 8.55 13.97
CA LEU A 406 -0.18 9.32 13.85
C LEU A 406 -1.30 8.29 13.65
N GLY A 407 -2.30 8.28 14.54
CA GLY A 407 -3.42 7.34 14.46
C GLY A 407 -4.02 7.31 13.05
N ARG A 408 -4.30 6.10 12.54
CA ARG A 408 -4.82 5.89 11.19
C ARG A 408 -6.32 6.10 11.12
#